data_AF-A0A653EIL4-F1
#
_entry.id   AF-A0A653EIL4-F1
#
_cell.length_a   1.000
_cell.length_b   1.000
_cell.length_c   1.000
_cell.angle_alpha   90.00
_cell.angle_beta   90.00
_cell.angle_gamma   90.00
#
_symmetry.space_group_name_H-M   'P 1'
#
loop_
_entity.id
_entity.type
_entity.pdbx_description
1 polymer ?
#
loop_
_entity_poly.entity_id
_entity_poly.type
_entity_poly.pdbx_seq_one_letter_code
_entity_poly.pdbx_strand_id
1 'polypeptide(L)' 'MMMQLGAEGVFVGSGIFKSGAPEHRAAAIVKATTFYDDPDVLAKVSRGLGEAMVGINVEQIAQPHRLAERGW' A
#
# COMPACT_ATOMS: atom_id res chain seq x y z
N MET A 1 -8.50 0.16 1.40
CA MET A 1 -8.70 1.33 2.29
C MET A 1 -8.77 2.65 1.52
N MET A 2 -7.77 3.06 0.74
CA MET A 2 -7.80 4.38 0.07
C MET A 2 -9.06 4.60 -0.80
N MET A 3 -9.43 3.62 -1.61
CA MET A 3 -10.66 3.67 -2.40
C MET A 3 -11.93 3.78 -1.52
N GLN A 4 -11.99 3.06 -0.39
CA GLN A 4 -13.10 3.12 0.56
C GLN A 4 -13.21 4.49 1.27
N LEU A 5 -12.10 5.23 1.34
CA LEU A 5 -12.06 6.60 1.87
C LEU A 5 -12.40 7.66 0.80
N GLY A 6 -12.80 7.24 -0.41
CA GLY A 6 -13.22 8.13 -1.49
C GLY A 6 -12.10 8.56 -2.46
N ALA A 7 -10.93 7.90 -2.43
CA ALA A 7 -9.89 8.15 -3.43
C ALA A 7 -10.32 7.62 -4.81
N GLU A 8 -10.01 8.38 -5.87
CA GLU A 8 -10.26 7.97 -7.27
C GLU A 8 -9.22 6.98 -7.80
N GLY A 9 -8.07 6.88 -7.13
CA GLY A 9 -6.98 5.98 -7.47
C GLY A 9 -5.86 5.97 -6.44
N VAL A 10 -4.89 5.08 -6.62
CA VAL A 10 -3.76 4.90 -5.70
C VAL A 10 -2.45 4.91 -6.48
N PHE A 11 -1.50 5.74 -6.05
CA PHE A 11 -0.13 5.72 -6.56
C PHE A 11 0.75 4.81 -5.70
N VAL A 12 1.48 3.90 -6.34
CA VAL A 12 2.41 3.00 -5.66
C VAL A 12 3.72 2.90 -6.42
N GLY A 13 4.83 3.19 -5.72
CA GLY A 13 6.20 3.03 -6.24
C GLY A 13 6.97 1.98 -5.47
N SER A 14 7.62 2.40 -4.38
CA SER A 14 8.49 1.54 -3.55
C SER A 14 7.79 0.29 -3.02
N GLY A 15 6.49 0.38 -2.74
CA GLY A 15 5.69 -0.75 -2.24
C GLY A 15 5.67 -1.94 -3.21
N ILE A 16 5.84 -1.71 -4.51
CA ILE A 16 5.95 -2.75 -5.53
C ILE A 16 7.42 -3.13 -5.73
N PHE A 17 8.26 -2.17 -6.12
CA PHE A 17 9.60 -2.46 -6.64
C PHE A 17 10.64 -2.80 -5.57
N LYS A 18 10.39 -2.47 -4.31
CA LYS A 18 11.25 -2.86 -3.18
C LYS A 18 10.68 -4.03 -2.36
N SER A 19 9.74 -4.79 -2.95
CA SER A 19 9.17 -5.99 -2.33
C SER A 19 9.85 -7.27 -2.82
N GLY A 20 9.64 -8.38 -2.11
CA GLY A 20 10.21 -9.69 -2.47
C GLY A 20 9.59 -10.33 -3.72
N ALA A 21 8.41 -9.87 -4.15
CA ALA A 21 7.72 -10.37 -5.36
C ALA A 21 7.00 -9.23 -6.11
N PRO A 22 7.74 -8.34 -6.80
CA PRO A 22 7.19 -7.12 -7.39
C PRO A 22 6.02 -7.35 -8.37
N GLU A 23 6.16 -8.30 -9.29
CA GLU A 23 5.11 -8.59 -10.30
C GLU A 23 3.81 -9.06 -9.63
N HIS A 24 3.92 -10.03 -8.72
CA HIS A 24 2.77 -10.59 -8.02
C HIS A 24 2.09 -9.52 -7.16
N ARG A 25 2.87 -8.68 -6.48
CA ARG A 25 2.36 -7.57 -5.67
C ARG A 25 1.70 -6.49 -6.53
N ALA A 26 2.27 -6.15 -7.69
CA ALA A 26 1.64 -5.20 -8.62
C ALA A 26 0.26 -5.70 -9.07
N ALA A 27 0.17 -6.97 -9.50
CA ALA A 27 -1.08 -7.58 -9.91
C ALA A 27 -2.13 -7.60 -8.77
N ALA A 28 -1.69 -7.88 -7.54
CA ALA A 28 -2.56 -7.85 -6.37
C ALA A 28 -3.07 -6.44 -6.05
N ILE A 29 -2.21 -5.41 -6.13
CA ILE A 29 -2.59 -4.00 -5.88
C ILE A 29 -3.60 -3.52 -6.91
N VAL A 30 -3.42 -3.85 -8.20
CA VAL A 30 -4.38 -3.50 -9.25
C VAL A 30 -5.73 -4.13 -8.94
N LYS A 31 -5.78 -5.45 -8.67
CA LYS A 31 -7.03 -6.15 -8.32
C LYS A 31 -7.68 -5.59 -7.05
N ALA A 32 -6.90 -5.32 -6.01
CA ALA A 32 -7.41 -4.75 -4.76
C ALA A 32 -7.94 -3.33 -4.93
N THR A 33 -7.42 -2.57 -5.89
CA THR A 33 -7.93 -1.24 -6.25
C THR A 33 -9.25 -1.35 -7.03
N THR A 34 -9.35 -2.31 -7.95
CA THR A 34 -10.57 -2.55 -8.75
C THR A 34 -11.73 -3.11 -7.91
N PHE A 35 -11.46 -4.06 -7.01
CA PHE A 35 -12.46 -4.78 -6.21
C PHE A 35 -12.36 -4.41 -4.73
N TYR A 36 -12.23 -3.11 -4.44
CA TYR A 36 -11.91 -2.63 -3.09
C TYR A 36 -13.04 -2.83 -2.07
N ASP A 37 -14.24 -3.17 -2.52
CA ASP A 37 -15.46 -3.40 -1.75
C ASP A 37 -15.83 -4.89 -1.62
N ASP A 38 -15.08 -5.78 -2.27
CA ASP A 38 -15.25 -7.24 -2.19
C ASP A 38 -14.25 -7.85 -1.18
N PRO A 39 -14.68 -8.19 0.05
CA PRO A 39 -13.78 -8.72 1.07
C PRO A 39 -13.18 -10.09 0.69
N ASP A 40 -13.87 -10.90 -0.10
CA ASP A 40 -13.39 -12.23 -0.50
C ASP A 40 -12.27 -12.11 -1.53
N VAL A 41 -12.41 -11.20 -2.50
CA VAL A 41 -11.35 -10.89 -3.46
C VAL A 41 -10.15 -10.31 -2.74
N LEU A 42 -10.35 -9.35 -1.83
CA LEU A 42 -9.26 -8.75 -1.03
C LEU A 42 -8.50 -9.81 -0.23
N ALA A 43 -9.22 -10.70 0.46
CA ALA A 43 -8.61 -11.79 1.23
C ALA A 43 -7.84 -12.77 0.34
N LYS A 44 -8.30 -13.02 -0.89
CA LYS A 44 -7.62 -13.90 -1.85
C LYS A 44 -6.35 -13.27 -2.40
N VAL A 45 -6.41 -12.02 -2.87
CA VAL A 45 -5.25 -11.36 -3.51
C VAL A 45 -4.18 -10.92 -2.51
N SER A 46 -4.50 -10.85 -1.21
CA SER A 46 -3.53 -10.50 -0.17
C SER A 46 -2.62 -11.67 0.25
N ARG A 47 -2.83 -12.87 -0.29
CA ARG A 47 -2.04 -14.07 0.05
C ARG A 47 -0.80 -14.18 -0.82
N GLY A 48 0.28 -14.70 -0.24
CA GLY A 48 1.47 -15.08 -1.01
C GLY A 48 2.25 -13.92 -1.64
N LEU A 49 2.10 -12.69 -1.14
CA LEU A 49 2.71 -11.48 -1.73
C LEU A 49 4.22 -11.33 -1.50
N GLY A 50 4.86 -12.32 -0.86
CA GLY A 50 6.24 -12.22 -0.39
C GLY A 50 6.45 -11.09 0.62
N GLU A 51 7.72 -10.79 0.92
CA GLU A 51 8.08 -9.73 1.85
C GLU A 51 7.67 -8.35 1.33
N ALA A 52 7.07 -7.55 2.22
CA ALA A 52 6.78 -6.16 1.93
C ALA A 52 8.06 -5.31 2.01
N MET A 53 8.04 -4.13 1.39
CA MET A 53 9.12 -3.16 1.61
C MET A 53 9.20 -2.80 3.11
N VAL A 54 10.41 -2.54 3.59
CA VAL A 54 10.60 -2.00 4.94
C VAL A 54 10.24 -0.52 4.93
N GLY A 55 9.27 -0.14 5.77
CA GLY A 55 8.88 1.25 6.00
C GLY A 55 9.76 1.93 7.03
N ILE A 56 9.75 3.26 7.04
CA ILE A 56 10.38 4.08 8.08
C ILE A 56 9.24 4.61 8.96
N ASN A 57 9.35 4.46 10.28
CA ASN A 57 8.37 5.00 11.20
C ASN A 57 8.44 6.54 11.21
N VAL A 58 7.30 7.23 11.18
CA VAL A 58 7.20 8.70 11.21
C VAL A 58 7.94 9.32 12.40
N GLU A 59 7.98 8.64 13.54
CA GLU A 59 8.70 9.10 14.74
C GLU A 59 10.21 9.21 14.50
N GLN A 60 10.75 8.36 13.63
CA GLN A 60 12.17 8.32 13.26
C GLN A 60 12.53 9.34 12.16
N ILE A 61 11.53 9.97 11.53
CA ILE A 61 11.75 11.01 10.52
C ILE A 61 11.98 12.34 11.25
N ALA A 62 13.08 13.02 10.94
CA ALA A 62 13.36 14.35 11.49
C ALA A 62 12.26 15.35 11.10
N GLN A 63 11.89 16.25 12.03
CA GLN A 63 10.78 17.21 11.83
C GLN A 63 10.79 17.93 10.47
N PRO A 64 11.93 18.44 9.95
CA PRO A 64 11.96 19.15 8.66
C PRO A 64 11.58 18.29 7.45
N HIS A 65 11.55 16.97 7.60
CA HIS A 65 11.24 16.02 6.53
C HIS A 65 9.86 15.38 6.68
N ARG A 66 9.10 15.75 7.71
CA ARG A 66 7.71 15.29 7.89
C ARG A 66 6.80 16.11 7.00
N LEU A 67 5.93 15.44 6.25
CA LEU A 67 4.98 16.09 5.35
C LEU A 67 3.68 16.53 6.06
N ALA A 68 3.44 16.03 7.27
CA ALA A 68 2.30 16.40 8.11
C ALA A 68 2.78 17.01 9.43
N GLU A 69 2.29 18.19 9.76
CA GLU A 69 2.63 18.92 11.01
C GLU A 69 1.59 18.74 12.13
N ARG A 70 0.39 18.21 11.83
CA ARG A 70 -0.67 17.91 12.81
C ARG A 70 -1.23 16.51 12.60
N GLY A 71 -1.43 15.80 13.71
CA GLY A 71 -1.92 14.41 13.73
C GLY A 71 -0.79 13.38 13.77
N TRP A 72 -1.14 12.20 14.30
CA TRP A 72 -0.54 10.89 14.03
C TRP A 72 -0.64 10.47 12.56
#